data_AF-A0A352MEB2-F1
#
_entry.id   AF-A0A352MEB2-F1
#
_cell.length_a   1.000
_cell.length_b   1.000
_cell.length_c   1.000
_cell.angle_alpha   90.00
_cell.angle_beta   90.00
_cell.angle_gamma   90.00
#
_symmetry.space_group_name_H-M   'P 1'
#
loop_
_entity.id
_entity.type
_entity.pdbx_description
1 polymer ?
#
loop_
_entity_poly.entity_id
_entity_poly.type
_entity_poly.pdbx_seq_one_letter_code
_entity_poly.pdbx_strand_id
1 'polypeptide(L)'
;MKVNKTNSDQFLYLLPVLIFFIGSFLFFGFFADYVEYYQEKTSLFVFSTDYLKSSLTQPGSLLLFLGRLLTTFYYYPLAGAIIISLIICMIIYMISKIISILTYKTSTLFPVLFGTAFFILQTDYQYLLYNSLGVLLQLVLFFIVLRYLKGFLPVILFPFWYLITGGFAWIFALMYALHIILKSIRKEWPKIFLLLAISFILIYLLKEFFLFQPFKTLMIFPFSKEDTGSQFRLFIPVIGFIILLPLIVKIKINLPARFRQKENVKAIILPLLSLILVSTVILLRFDRVNKEYFHAEKLFSQGRYNEVTRYISDHPSRNRLTIYLNNVALCETGRLTDQLFHFPQSPDGQSLFLKWEMVGEVLRRGAYFYYSTGMINEAQRWAFENMVMKGMTPEDLRMLIKTEIINGNYKIASKYVSILKKTLFYRKKATGFEKLLFDEKSIETDPELGIKRKEKIEHDFFSITDNPYINIERAFSADSLNRKLFEYKMAYLMLNEDYAGIASGLSRLEIMGYKKIPVHLQEAALACRISGLTLPETGNLGIDPQVETRFSQFLQTFQSYGNNLKTAQPVLKQKFGNTFWYYG
;
A
#
# COMPACT_ATOMS: atom_id res chain seq x y z
N MET A 1 3.26 -42.06 -36.73
CA MET A 1 4.29 -41.19 -37.33
C MET A 1 4.71 -40.13 -36.31
N LYS A 2 5.84 -40.32 -35.63
CA LYS A 2 6.41 -39.33 -34.69
C LYS A 2 7.07 -38.23 -35.52
N VAL A 3 6.43 -37.08 -35.63
CA VAL A 3 7.05 -35.89 -36.23
C VAL A 3 8.14 -35.41 -35.28
N ASN A 4 9.39 -35.49 -35.71
CA ASN A 4 10.52 -34.84 -35.05
C ASN A 4 10.23 -33.33 -35.02
N LYS A 5 9.86 -32.82 -33.84
CA LYS A 5 9.82 -31.37 -33.59
C LYS A 5 11.26 -30.87 -33.62
N THR A 6 11.63 -30.16 -34.68
CA THR A 6 12.89 -29.43 -34.77
C THR A 6 12.96 -28.38 -33.65
N ASN A 7 14.18 -28.10 -33.17
CA ASN A 7 14.44 -27.09 -32.13
C ASN A 7 13.87 -25.69 -32.48
N SER A 8 13.69 -25.39 -33.77
CA SER A 8 13.06 -24.16 -34.28
C SER A 8 11.61 -23.98 -33.81
N ASP A 9 10.82 -25.06 -33.77
CA ASP A 9 9.41 -25.00 -33.41
C ASP A 9 9.23 -24.78 -31.91
N GLN A 10 10.14 -25.31 -31.08
CA GLN A 10 10.11 -25.07 -29.63
C GLN A 10 10.42 -23.60 -29.30
N PHE A 11 11.37 -22.98 -30.00
CA PHE A 11 11.75 -21.58 -29.80
C PHE A 11 10.58 -20.61 -30.11
N LEU A 12 9.84 -20.88 -31.19
CA LEU A 12 8.67 -20.08 -31.58
C LEU A 12 7.54 -20.11 -30.54
N TYR A 13 7.38 -21.19 -29.77
CA TYR A 13 6.40 -21.26 -28.67
C TYR A 13 6.84 -20.50 -27.41
N LEU A 14 8.14 -20.31 -27.22
CA LEU A 14 8.69 -19.58 -26.07
C LEU A 14 8.73 -18.07 -26.30
N LEU A 15 8.67 -17.63 -27.56
CA LEU A 15 8.80 -16.22 -27.93
C LEU A 15 7.73 -15.31 -27.31
N PRO A 16 6.41 -15.66 -27.29
CA PRO A 16 5.42 -14.87 -26.57
C PRO A 16 5.73 -14.74 -25.08
N VAL A 17 6.19 -15.83 -24.47
CA VAL A 17 6.54 -15.87 -23.04
C VAL A 17 7.72 -14.94 -22.77
N LEU A 18 8.74 -14.96 -23.62
CA LEU A 18 9.92 -14.09 -23.49
C LEU A 18 9.57 -12.61 -23.67
N ILE A 19 8.74 -12.27 -24.67
CA ILE A 19 8.29 -10.88 -24.90
C ILE A 19 7.51 -10.36 -23.68
N PHE A 20 6.60 -11.17 -23.13
CA PHE A 20 5.87 -10.82 -21.91
C PHE A 20 6.78 -10.71 -20.69
N PHE A 21 7.77 -11.61 -20.56
CA PHE A 21 8.73 -11.55 -19.46
C PHE A 21 9.48 -10.23 -19.49
N ILE A 22 10.08 -9.86 -20.62
CA ILE A 22 10.85 -8.62 -20.76
C ILE A 22 9.94 -7.41 -20.54
N GLY A 23 8.76 -7.37 -21.17
CA GLY A 23 7.83 -6.24 -21.06
C GLY A 23 7.33 -6.03 -19.63
N SER A 24 6.94 -7.09 -18.94
CA SER A 24 6.51 -7.00 -17.53
C SER A 24 7.67 -6.70 -16.59
N PHE A 25 8.85 -7.28 -16.81
CA PHE A 25 10.02 -7.05 -15.98
C PHE A 25 10.48 -5.60 -16.04
N LEU A 26 10.57 -5.03 -17.25
CA LEU A 26 10.94 -3.63 -17.42
C LEU A 26 9.89 -2.70 -16.81
N PHE A 27 8.60 -3.04 -16.93
CA PHE A 27 7.54 -2.22 -16.36
C PHE A 27 7.56 -2.19 -14.84
N PHE A 28 7.50 -3.36 -14.18
CA PHE A 28 7.48 -3.43 -12.71
C PHE A 28 8.84 -3.02 -12.12
N GLY A 29 9.95 -3.38 -12.76
CA GLY A 29 11.29 -3.06 -12.26
C GLY A 29 11.66 -1.58 -12.28
N PHE A 30 11.06 -0.76 -13.16
CA PHE A 30 11.48 0.64 -13.36
C PHE A 30 10.35 1.68 -13.32
N PHE A 31 9.10 1.30 -13.63
CA PHE A 31 8.00 2.26 -13.74
C PHE A 31 6.93 2.11 -12.66
N ALA A 32 6.74 0.90 -12.14
CA ALA A 32 5.69 0.55 -11.19
C ALA A 32 6.22 -0.02 -9.86
N ASP A 33 7.43 0.37 -9.46
CA ASP A 33 8.08 -0.08 -8.22
C ASP A 33 7.26 0.19 -6.94
N TYR A 34 6.32 1.16 -7.02
CA TYR A 34 5.36 1.45 -5.96
C TYR A 34 4.39 0.30 -5.66
N VAL A 35 4.07 -0.56 -6.64
CA VAL A 35 3.23 -1.75 -6.45
C VAL A 35 3.95 -2.74 -5.54
N GLU A 36 5.21 -3.03 -5.86
CA GLU A 36 6.04 -3.92 -5.04
C GLU A 36 6.27 -3.33 -3.65
N TYR A 37 6.59 -2.03 -3.57
CA TYR A 37 6.77 -1.32 -2.32
C TYR A 37 5.52 -1.44 -1.43
N TYR A 38 4.32 -1.16 -1.95
CA TYR A 38 3.10 -1.27 -1.14
C TYR A 38 2.89 -2.68 -0.59
N GLN A 39 2.97 -3.71 -1.44
CA GLN A 39 2.67 -5.08 -1.03
C GLN A 39 3.70 -5.65 -0.04
N GLU A 40 4.96 -5.22 -0.16
CA GLU A 40 5.99 -5.54 0.83
C GLU A 40 5.66 -4.94 2.21
N LYS A 41 5.12 -3.71 2.22
CA LYS A 41 4.80 -2.97 3.44
C LYS A 41 3.50 -3.39 4.11
N THR A 42 2.63 -4.12 3.42
CA THR A 42 1.36 -4.58 4.01
C THR A 42 1.48 -5.89 4.79
N SER A 43 2.58 -6.63 4.65
CA SER A 43 2.73 -7.89 5.40
C SER A 43 4.18 -8.24 5.69
N LEU A 44 4.44 -8.73 6.91
CA LEU A 44 5.76 -9.19 7.34
C LEU A 44 5.80 -10.72 7.42
N PHE A 45 6.65 -11.35 6.61
CA PHE A 45 6.91 -12.78 6.71
C PHE A 45 8.00 -13.08 7.74
N VAL A 46 7.66 -13.90 8.74
CA VAL A 46 8.56 -14.26 9.85
C VAL A 46 8.94 -15.74 9.72
N PHE A 47 10.24 -16.04 9.61
CA PHE A 47 10.74 -17.41 9.54
C PHE A 47 10.74 -18.05 10.94
N SER A 48 9.57 -18.53 11.36
CA SER A 48 9.39 -19.25 12.63
C SER A 48 8.27 -20.29 12.55
N THR A 49 8.38 -21.33 13.38
CA THR A 49 7.33 -22.35 13.53
C THR A 49 6.04 -21.77 14.09
N ASP A 50 6.14 -20.78 14.97
CA ASP A 50 4.98 -20.14 15.60
C ASP A 50 4.20 -19.33 14.57
N TYR A 51 4.90 -18.58 13.71
CA TYR A 51 4.29 -17.85 12.60
C TYR A 51 3.61 -18.80 11.60
N LEU A 52 4.23 -19.94 11.29
CA LEU A 52 3.61 -20.95 10.43
C LEU A 52 2.32 -21.47 11.04
N LYS A 53 2.33 -21.87 12.31
CA LYS A 53 1.15 -22.36 13.04
C LYS A 53 0.05 -21.31 13.11
N SER A 54 0.38 -20.06 13.42
CA SER A 54 -0.60 -18.97 13.50
C SER A 54 -1.12 -18.52 12.13
N SER A 55 -0.39 -18.81 11.05
CA SER A 55 -0.81 -18.49 9.68
C SER A 55 -1.74 -19.54 9.08
N LEU A 56 -1.63 -20.81 9.49
CA LEU A 56 -2.41 -21.92 8.93
C LEU A 56 -3.72 -22.16 9.70
N THR A 57 -4.64 -21.19 9.62
CA THR A 57 -5.89 -21.22 10.39
C THR A 57 -7.06 -21.87 9.67
N GLN A 58 -7.09 -21.82 8.33
CA GLN A 58 -8.22 -22.32 7.54
C GLN A 58 -7.81 -22.70 6.10
N PRO A 59 -8.66 -23.43 5.33
CA PRO A 59 -8.36 -23.84 3.96
C PRO A 59 -7.95 -22.66 3.09
N GLY A 60 -6.85 -22.78 2.34
CA GLY A 60 -6.31 -21.67 1.53
C GLY A 60 -5.29 -20.79 2.25
N SER A 61 -5.06 -20.99 3.55
CA SER A 61 -4.03 -20.25 4.29
C SER A 61 -2.62 -20.54 3.78
N LEU A 62 -2.37 -21.74 3.25
CA LEU A 62 -1.07 -22.08 2.65
C LEU A 62 -0.79 -21.25 1.40
N LEU A 63 -1.81 -20.99 0.57
CA LEU A 63 -1.68 -20.08 -0.58
C LEU A 63 -1.32 -18.66 -0.13
N LEU A 64 -1.96 -18.14 0.91
CA LEU A 64 -1.64 -16.82 1.46
C LEU A 64 -0.22 -16.80 2.05
N PHE A 65 0.19 -17.85 2.75
CA PHE A 65 1.54 -18.02 3.29
C PHE A 65 2.60 -18.00 2.19
N LEU A 66 2.39 -18.74 1.09
CA LEU A 66 3.27 -18.73 -0.09
C LEU A 66 3.29 -17.37 -0.77
N GLY A 67 2.14 -16.71 -0.89
CA GLY A 67 2.03 -15.34 -1.40
C GLY A 67 2.90 -14.37 -0.60
N ARG A 68 2.73 -14.35 0.73
CA ARG A 68 3.53 -13.49 1.63
C ARG A 68 5.03 -13.80 1.57
N LEU A 69 5.41 -15.07 1.44
CA LEU A 69 6.80 -15.46 1.26
C LEU A 69 7.39 -14.85 -0.03
N LEU A 70 6.69 -14.95 -1.15
CA LEU A 70 7.14 -14.37 -2.42
C LEU A 70 7.18 -12.84 -2.37
N THR A 71 6.15 -12.21 -1.79
CA THR A 71 6.08 -10.76 -1.60
C THR A 71 7.19 -10.23 -0.71
N THR A 72 7.81 -11.05 0.15
CA THR A 72 8.98 -10.61 0.95
C THR A 72 10.12 -10.10 0.07
N PHE A 73 10.33 -10.69 -1.11
CA PHE A 73 11.38 -10.29 -2.06
C PHE A 73 11.12 -8.94 -2.75
N TYR A 74 9.91 -8.40 -2.62
CA TYR A 74 9.56 -7.07 -3.15
C TYR A 74 10.32 -5.94 -2.44
N TYR A 75 11.01 -6.26 -1.35
CA TYR A 75 12.00 -5.38 -0.72
C TYR A 75 13.03 -4.86 -1.75
N TYR A 76 13.39 -5.69 -2.73
CA TYR A 76 14.19 -5.28 -3.89
C TYR A 76 13.30 -5.22 -5.15
N PRO A 77 13.09 -4.03 -5.75
CA PRO A 77 12.19 -3.88 -6.89
C PRO A 77 12.46 -4.84 -8.05
N LEU A 78 13.73 -5.01 -8.44
CA LEU A 78 14.08 -5.93 -9.53
C LEU A 78 13.75 -7.40 -9.22
N ALA A 79 13.86 -7.83 -7.95
CA ALA A 79 13.49 -9.19 -7.55
C ALA A 79 11.97 -9.37 -7.59
N GLY A 80 11.22 -8.36 -7.14
CA GLY A 80 9.76 -8.34 -7.25
C GLY A 80 9.28 -8.42 -8.69
N ALA A 81 9.86 -7.60 -9.57
CA ALA A 81 9.57 -7.61 -11.00
C ALA A 81 9.80 -8.99 -11.62
N ILE A 82 10.92 -9.66 -11.28
CA ILE A 82 11.18 -11.04 -11.75
C ILE A 82 10.06 -11.99 -11.30
N ILE A 83 9.66 -11.95 -10.02
CA ILE A 83 8.62 -12.85 -9.48
C ILE A 83 7.28 -12.63 -10.19
N ILE A 84 6.86 -11.37 -10.35
CA ILE A 84 5.63 -11.01 -11.05
C ILE A 84 5.67 -11.52 -12.50
N SER A 85 6.74 -11.19 -13.21
CA SER A 85 6.95 -11.61 -14.60
C SER A 85 6.93 -13.12 -14.77
N LEU A 86 7.59 -13.86 -13.86
CA LEU A 86 7.59 -15.32 -13.88
C LEU A 86 6.18 -15.89 -13.68
N ILE A 87 5.39 -15.36 -12.75
CA ILE A 87 4.02 -15.84 -12.50
C ILE A 87 3.14 -15.61 -13.73
N ILE A 88 3.17 -14.41 -14.31
CA ILE A 88 2.41 -14.09 -15.54
C ILE A 88 2.83 -15.02 -16.68
N CYS A 89 4.14 -15.19 -16.88
CA CYS A 89 4.69 -16.07 -17.91
C CYS A 89 4.29 -17.53 -17.71
N MET A 90 4.29 -18.02 -16.47
CA MET A 90 3.83 -19.37 -16.15
C MET A 90 2.33 -19.53 -16.44
N ILE A 91 1.49 -18.52 -16.19
CA ILE A 91 0.07 -18.55 -16.57
C ILE A 91 -0.09 -18.69 -18.09
N ILE A 92 0.62 -17.87 -18.87
CA ILE A 92 0.63 -17.93 -20.35
C ILE A 92 1.06 -19.33 -20.82
N TYR A 93 2.14 -19.85 -20.25
CA TYR A 93 2.66 -21.16 -20.58
C TYR A 93 1.66 -22.28 -20.26
N MET A 94 1.06 -22.27 -19.06
CA MET A 94 0.09 -23.27 -18.65
C MET A 94 -1.17 -23.27 -19.53
N ILE A 95 -1.69 -22.09 -19.87
CA ILE A 95 -2.84 -21.96 -20.77
C ILE A 95 -2.49 -22.52 -22.16
N SER A 96 -1.31 -22.18 -22.69
CA SER A 96 -0.83 -22.71 -23.98
C SER A 96 -0.79 -24.25 -23.98
N LYS A 97 -0.29 -24.84 -22.88
CA LYS A 97 -0.22 -26.31 -22.73
C LYS A 97 -1.60 -26.94 -22.61
N ILE A 98 -2.52 -26.36 -21.84
CA ILE A 98 -3.89 -26.84 -21.72
C ILE A 98 -4.58 -26.84 -23.10
N ILE A 99 -4.46 -25.75 -23.86
CA ILE A 99 -5.04 -25.63 -25.21
C ILE A 99 -4.50 -26.73 -26.13
N SER A 100 -3.17 -26.96 -26.08
CA SER A 100 -2.52 -27.97 -26.91
C SER A 100 -3.01 -29.39 -26.62
N ILE A 101 -3.32 -29.71 -25.36
CA ILE A 101 -3.86 -31.01 -24.97
C ILE A 101 -5.32 -31.15 -25.43
N LEU A 102 -6.11 -30.09 -25.29
CA LEU A 102 -7.54 -30.14 -25.60
C LEU A 102 -7.86 -30.17 -27.10
N THR A 103 -7.03 -29.55 -27.95
CA THR A 103 -7.30 -29.41 -29.39
C THR A 103 -6.32 -30.13 -30.30
N TYR A 104 -5.21 -30.61 -29.76
CA TYR A 104 -4.04 -31.05 -30.53
C TYR A 104 -3.46 -29.97 -31.45
N LYS A 105 -3.85 -28.70 -31.26
CA LYS A 105 -3.38 -27.53 -31.98
C LYS A 105 -2.79 -26.52 -31.01
N THR A 106 -1.91 -25.69 -31.50
CA THR A 106 -1.38 -24.57 -30.71
C THR A 106 -2.09 -23.29 -31.09
N SER A 107 -2.45 -22.49 -30.09
CA SER A 107 -3.04 -21.17 -30.27
C SER A 107 -2.29 -20.17 -29.44
N THR A 108 -1.80 -19.11 -30.08
CA THR A 108 -1.08 -18.03 -29.40
C THR A 108 -2.01 -16.95 -28.87
N LEU A 109 -3.25 -16.86 -29.39
CA LEU A 109 -4.19 -15.79 -29.07
C LEU A 109 -4.65 -15.81 -27.61
N PHE A 110 -5.23 -16.93 -27.16
CA PHE A 110 -5.77 -17.01 -25.79
C PHE A 110 -4.69 -16.87 -24.70
N PRO A 111 -3.51 -17.55 -24.80
CA PRO A 111 -2.44 -17.35 -23.83
C PRO A 111 -2.03 -15.89 -23.68
N VAL A 112 -1.86 -15.18 -24.80
CA VAL A 112 -1.51 -13.75 -24.82
C VAL A 112 -2.62 -12.91 -24.19
N LEU A 113 -3.89 -13.15 -24.52
CA LEU A 113 -5.02 -12.41 -23.92
C LEU A 113 -5.08 -12.56 -22.40
N PHE A 114 -4.93 -13.78 -21.87
CA PHE A 114 -4.89 -13.99 -20.43
C PHE A 114 -3.64 -13.38 -19.79
N GLY A 115 -2.47 -13.52 -20.43
CA GLY A 115 -1.24 -12.85 -19.99
C GLY A 115 -1.39 -11.34 -19.88
N THR A 116 -2.04 -10.73 -20.88
CA THR A 116 -2.38 -9.30 -20.92
C THR A 116 -3.29 -8.93 -19.74
N ALA A 117 -4.33 -9.73 -19.49
CA ALA A 117 -5.25 -9.48 -18.39
C ALA A 117 -4.56 -9.56 -17.02
N PHE A 118 -3.72 -10.57 -16.78
CA PHE A 118 -2.96 -10.68 -15.53
C PHE A 118 -1.91 -9.59 -15.36
N PHE A 119 -1.30 -9.13 -16.46
CA PHE A 119 -0.45 -7.93 -16.43
C PHE A 119 -1.27 -6.74 -15.93
N ILE A 120 -2.41 -6.42 -16.56
CA ILE A 120 -3.27 -5.29 -16.19
C ILE A 120 -3.80 -5.41 -14.75
N LEU A 121 -4.12 -6.63 -14.29
CA LEU A 121 -4.55 -6.85 -12.91
C LEU A 121 -3.43 -6.48 -11.92
N GLN A 122 -2.19 -6.87 -12.21
CA GLN A 122 -1.05 -6.64 -11.33
C GLN A 122 -0.58 -5.17 -11.29
N THR A 123 -1.10 -4.28 -12.14
CA THR A 123 -0.74 -2.85 -12.09
C THR A 123 -1.37 -2.08 -10.94
N ASP A 124 -2.40 -2.64 -10.29
CA ASP A 124 -2.99 -2.06 -9.08
C ASP A 124 -2.23 -2.57 -7.85
N TYR A 125 -1.76 -1.65 -7.01
CA TYR A 125 -1.00 -1.96 -5.81
C TYR A 125 -1.80 -2.81 -4.82
N GLN A 126 -3.14 -2.70 -4.82
CA GLN A 126 -4.04 -3.46 -3.96
C GLN A 126 -4.23 -4.91 -4.44
N TYR A 127 -3.93 -5.22 -5.71
CA TYR A 127 -4.07 -6.57 -6.25
C TYR A 127 -2.92 -7.47 -5.79
N LEU A 128 -3.12 -8.16 -4.67
CA LEU A 128 -2.07 -8.95 -4.04
C LEU A 128 -1.66 -10.16 -4.90
N LEU A 129 -0.36 -10.44 -4.93
CA LEU A 129 0.27 -11.50 -5.75
C LEU A 129 -0.38 -12.88 -5.59
N TYR A 130 -0.86 -13.20 -4.39
CA TYR A 130 -1.45 -14.51 -4.11
C TYR A 130 -2.70 -14.80 -4.97
N ASN A 131 -3.39 -13.76 -5.47
CA ASN A 131 -4.51 -13.94 -6.39
C ASN A 131 -4.06 -14.58 -7.71
N SER A 132 -2.99 -14.05 -8.32
CA SER A 132 -2.38 -14.61 -9.53
C SER A 132 -1.79 -16.00 -9.27
N LEU A 133 -1.11 -16.18 -8.14
CA LEU A 133 -0.56 -17.48 -7.73
C LEU A 133 -1.68 -18.51 -7.55
N GLY A 134 -2.79 -18.12 -6.92
CA GLY A 134 -3.96 -18.97 -6.69
C GLY A 134 -4.52 -19.51 -8.00
N VAL A 135 -4.66 -18.66 -9.02
CA VAL A 135 -5.09 -19.07 -10.37
C VAL A 135 -4.07 -19.97 -11.04
N LEU A 136 -2.79 -19.60 -11.00
CA LEU A 136 -1.71 -20.39 -11.60
C LEU A 136 -1.72 -21.83 -11.08
N LEU A 137 -1.87 -22.02 -9.75
CA LEU A 137 -1.95 -23.34 -9.14
C LEU A 137 -3.13 -24.17 -9.70
N GLN A 138 -4.29 -23.56 -9.96
CA GLN A 138 -5.42 -24.28 -10.56
C GLN A 138 -5.17 -24.69 -12.01
N LEU A 139 -4.51 -23.83 -12.78
CA LEU A 139 -4.10 -24.16 -14.16
C LEU A 139 -3.07 -25.30 -14.18
N VAL A 140 -2.13 -25.30 -13.23
CA VAL A 140 -1.15 -26.39 -13.04
C VAL A 140 -1.86 -27.70 -12.71
N LEU A 141 -2.76 -27.70 -11.72
CA LEU A 141 -3.51 -28.92 -11.37
C LEU A 141 -4.36 -29.41 -12.54
N PHE A 142 -5.07 -28.51 -13.23
CA PHE A 142 -5.89 -28.88 -14.38
C PHE A 142 -5.06 -29.52 -15.50
N PHE A 143 -3.90 -28.96 -15.81
CA PHE A 143 -2.98 -29.55 -16.77
C PHE A 143 -2.48 -30.95 -16.35
N ILE A 144 -2.10 -31.12 -15.07
CA ILE A 144 -1.67 -32.41 -14.53
C ILE A 144 -2.79 -33.44 -14.66
N VAL A 145 -4.03 -33.04 -14.35
CA VAL A 145 -5.22 -33.88 -14.48
C VAL A 145 -5.46 -34.30 -15.93
N LEU A 146 -5.37 -33.36 -16.88
CA LEU A 146 -5.58 -33.69 -18.30
C LEU A 146 -4.52 -34.65 -18.86
N ARG A 147 -3.28 -34.56 -18.37
CA ARG A 147 -2.15 -35.29 -18.95
C ARG A 147 -1.87 -36.63 -18.27
N TYR A 148 -1.96 -36.67 -16.94
CA TYR A 148 -1.44 -37.79 -16.15
C TYR A 148 -2.49 -38.48 -15.30
N LEU A 149 -3.44 -37.73 -14.72
CA LEU A 149 -4.40 -38.31 -13.77
C LEU A 149 -5.63 -38.85 -14.52
N LYS A 150 -5.98 -40.12 -14.25
CA LYS A 150 -7.13 -40.80 -14.86
C LYS A 150 -8.11 -41.29 -13.79
N GLY A 151 -9.30 -41.69 -14.22
CA GLY A 151 -10.31 -42.26 -13.32
C GLY A 151 -10.84 -41.24 -12.30
N PHE A 152 -10.99 -41.68 -11.05
CA PHE A 152 -11.49 -40.88 -9.92
C PHE A 152 -10.40 -40.13 -9.16
N LEU A 153 -9.13 -40.29 -9.54
CA LEU A 153 -8.01 -39.67 -8.84
C LEU A 153 -8.12 -38.13 -8.72
N PRO A 154 -8.58 -37.37 -9.73
CA PRO A 154 -8.81 -35.93 -9.57
C PRO A 154 -9.85 -35.58 -8.49
N VAL A 155 -10.86 -36.43 -8.31
CA VAL A 155 -11.91 -36.26 -7.29
C VAL A 155 -11.35 -36.56 -5.90
N ILE A 156 -10.51 -37.58 -5.77
CA ILE A 156 -9.87 -37.98 -4.50
C ILE A 156 -8.84 -36.93 -4.04
N LEU A 157 -8.11 -36.31 -4.97
CA LEU A 157 -7.12 -35.28 -4.65
C LEU A 157 -7.73 -33.92 -4.32
N PHE A 158 -8.96 -33.66 -4.76
CA PHE A 158 -9.60 -32.35 -4.61
C PHE A 158 -9.72 -31.88 -3.16
N PRO A 159 -10.18 -32.71 -2.19
CA PRO A 159 -10.22 -32.33 -0.77
C PRO A 159 -8.90 -31.76 -0.25
N PHE A 160 -7.79 -32.45 -0.52
CA PHE A 160 -6.45 -32.02 -0.10
C PHE A 160 -6.06 -30.71 -0.79
N TRP A 161 -6.40 -30.57 -2.07
CA TRP A 161 -6.12 -29.34 -2.83
C TRP A 161 -6.92 -28.13 -2.36
N TYR A 162 -8.17 -28.35 -1.93
CA TYR A 162 -9.02 -27.34 -1.31
C TYR A 162 -8.43 -26.88 0.03
N LEU A 163 -7.88 -27.78 0.86
CA LEU A 163 -7.18 -27.37 2.08
C LEU A 163 -5.99 -26.43 1.79
N ILE A 164 -5.30 -26.63 0.67
CA ILE A 164 -4.14 -25.82 0.27
C ILE A 164 -4.55 -24.46 -0.31
N THR A 165 -5.52 -24.44 -1.24
CA THR A 165 -5.84 -23.27 -2.07
C THR A 165 -7.17 -22.59 -1.74
N GLY A 166 -7.98 -23.18 -0.86
CA GLY A 166 -9.25 -22.64 -0.39
C GLY A 166 -10.24 -22.43 -1.53
N GLY A 167 -10.93 -21.28 -1.52
CA GLY A 167 -11.93 -20.91 -2.52
C GLY A 167 -11.41 -20.88 -3.97
N PHE A 168 -10.10 -20.71 -4.19
CA PHE A 168 -9.53 -20.81 -5.55
C PHE A 168 -9.68 -22.22 -6.14
N ALA A 169 -9.77 -23.27 -5.32
CA ALA A 169 -9.97 -24.64 -5.79
C ALA A 169 -11.25 -24.79 -6.63
N TRP A 170 -12.27 -23.95 -6.41
CA TRP A 170 -13.50 -23.96 -7.20
C TRP A 170 -13.26 -23.67 -8.68
N ILE A 171 -12.24 -22.90 -9.03
CA ILE A 171 -11.86 -22.65 -10.43
C ILE A 171 -11.51 -23.98 -11.09
N PHE A 172 -10.65 -24.79 -10.45
CA PHE A 172 -10.31 -26.13 -10.95
C PHE A 172 -11.54 -27.04 -11.00
N ALA A 173 -12.37 -27.05 -9.95
CA ALA A 173 -13.56 -27.89 -9.89
C ALA A 173 -14.51 -27.61 -11.07
N LEU A 174 -14.78 -26.33 -11.35
CA LEU A 174 -15.65 -25.89 -12.42
C LEU A 174 -15.04 -26.16 -13.81
N MET A 175 -13.74 -25.93 -13.99
CA MET A 175 -13.03 -26.30 -15.23
C MET A 175 -13.10 -27.81 -15.49
N TYR A 176 -12.90 -28.63 -14.46
CA TYR A 176 -12.95 -30.09 -14.55
C TYR A 176 -14.37 -30.60 -14.84
N ALA A 177 -15.38 -30.06 -14.15
CA ALA A 177 -16.78 -30.38 -14.43
C ALA A 177 -17.16 -30.02 -15.87
N LEU A 178 -16.79 -28.81 -16.33
CA LEU A 178 -17.04 -28.39 -17.71
C LEU A 178 -16.33 -29.29 -18.73
N HIS A 179 -15.08 -29.68 -18.46
CA HIS A 179 -14.35 -30.62 -19.30
C HIS A 179 -15.07 -31.97 -19.40
N ILE A 180 -15.58 -32.50 -18.29
CA ILE A 180 -16.35 -33.76 -18.27
C ILE A 180 -17.65 -33.61 -19.07
N ILE A 181 -18.40 -32.54 -18.84
CA ILE A 181 -19.67 -32.25 -19.55
C ILE A 181 -19.43 -32.27 -21.06
N LEU A 182 -18.36 -31.59 -21.50
CA LEU A 182 -17.99 -31.46 -22.90
C LEU A 182 -17.41 -32.75 -23.53
N LYS A 183 -17.03 -33.75 -22.72
CA LYS A 183 -16.43 -35.00 -23.19
C LYS A 183 -17.41 -36.16 -23.18
N SER A 184 -18.05 -36.44 -22.05
CA SER A 184 -18.99 -37.57 -21.93
C SER A 184 -19.85 -37.48 -20.65
N ILE A 185 -20.77 -36.53 -20.59
CA ILE A 185 -21.64 -36.35 -19.40
C ILE A 185 -22.39 -37.63 -19.00
N ARG A 186 -22.87 -38.43 -19.97
CA ARG A 186 -23.65 -39.64 -19.69
C ARG A 186 -22.89 -40.70 -18.89
N LYS A 187 -21.56 -40.77 -19.03
CA LYS A 187 -20.73 -41.80 -18.35
C LYS A 187 -20.04 -41.26 -17.10
N GLU A 188 -19.72 -39.97 -17.09
CA GLU A 188 -18.78 -39.39 -16.14
C GLU A 188 -19.44 -38.41 -15.14
N TRP A 189 -20.77 -38.23 -15.20
CA TRP A 189 -21.51 -37.38 -14.25
C TRP A 189 -21.30 -37.73 -12.77
N PRO A 190 -21.07 -39.00 -12.35
CA PRO A 190 -20.84 -39.31 -10.93
C PRO A 190 -19.58 -38.62 -10.39
N LYS A 191 -18.58 -38.36 -11.23
CA LYS A 191 -17.38 -37.62 -10.82
C LYS A 191 -17.68 -36.17 -10.43
N ILE A 192 -18.59 -35.51 -11.17
CA ILE A 192 -19.01 -34.14 -10.87
C ILE A 192 -19.80 -34.13 -9.57
N PHE A 193 -20.75 -35.05 -9.42
CA PHE A 193 -21.55 -35.17 -8.21
C PHE A 193 -20.66 -35.46 -6.98
N LEU A 194 -19.76 -36.45 -7.06
CA LEU A 194 -18.86 -36.80 -5.97
C LEU A 194 -17.88 -35.66 -5.65
N LEU A 195 -17.34 -34.97 -6.66
CA LEU A 195 -16.48 -33.81 -6.44
C LEU A 195 -17.19 -32.75 -5.61
N LEU A 196 -18.42 -32.38 -5.98
CA LEU A 196 -19.20 -31.39 -5.25
C LEU A 196 -19.61 -31.92 -3.86
N ALA A 197 -20.18 -33.13 -3.79
CA ALA A 197 -20.65 -33.72 -2.54
C ALA A 197 -19.53 -33.84 -1.50
N ILE A 198 -18.37 -34.39 -1.87
CA ILE A 198 -17.21 -34.51 -0.97
C ILE A 198 -16.75 -33.11 -0.52
N SER A 199 -16.77 -32.12 -1.41
CA SER A 199 -16.39 -30.74 -1.06
C SER A 199 -17.34 -30.13 -0.04
N PHE A 200 -18.65 -30.24 -0.27
CA PHE A 200 -19.67 -29.72 0.65
C PHE A 200 -19.63 -30.43 2.00
N ILE A 201 -19.45 -31.76 2.01
CA ILE A 201 -19.29 -32.55 3.23
C ILE A 201 -18.02 -32.13 3.97
N LEU A 202 -16.88 -31.98 3.27
CA LEU A 202 -15.64 -31.54 3.89
C LEU A 202 -15.80 -30.16 4.54
N ILE A 203 -16.39 -29.20 3.83
CA ILE A 203 -16.60 -27.84 4.36
C ILE A 203 -17.55 -27.86 5.55
N TYR A 204 -18.61 -28.68 5.50
CA TYR A 204 -19.52 -28.88 6.62
C TYR A 204 -18.78 -29.47 7.84
N LEU A 205 -17.97 -30.51 7.65
CA LEU A 205 -17.18 -31.12 8.72
C LEU A 205 -16.17 -30.12 9.31
N LEU A 206 -15.46 -29.36 8.46
CA LEU A 206 -14.54 -28.33 8.89
C LEU A 206 -15.25 -27.24 9.71
N LYS A 207 -16.43 -26.81 9.27
CA LYS A 207 -17.26 -25.84 10.00
C LYS A 207 -17.66 -26.40 11.37
N GLU A 208 -18.25 -27.60 11.40
CA GLU A 208 -18.93 -28.13 12.59
C GLU A 208 -17.96 -28.67 13.64
N PHE A 209 -16.84 -29.26 13.22
CA PHE A 209 -15.97 -30.03 14.12
C PHE A 209 -14.56 -29.46 14.29
N PHE A 210 -14.04 -28.63 13.38
CA PHE A 210 -12.62 -28.25 13.38
C PHE A 210 -12.35 -26.74 13.50
N LEU A 211 -13.04 -25.91 12.74
CA LEU A 211 -12.67 -24.50 12.52
C LEU A 211 -13.71 -23.51 13.07
N PHE A 212 -14.98 -23.92 13.20
CA PHE A 212 -16.08 -23.08 13.71
C PHE A 212 -16.25 -21.75 12.95
N GLN A 213 -15.79 -21.69 11.69
CA GLN A 213 -15.92 -20.53 10.81
C GLN A 213 -17.23 -20.58 10.01
N PRO A 214 -17.82 -19.44 9.62
CA PRO A 214 -19.00 -19.41 8.77
C PRO A 214 -18.78 -20.16 7.46
N PHE A 215 -19.80 -20.89 7.00
CA PHE A 215 -19.74 -21.67 5.76
C PHE A 215 -19.29 -20.82 4.55
N LYS A 216 -19.82 -19.59 4.44
CA LYS A 216 -19.44 -18.63 3.39
C LYS A 216 -17.96 -18.26 3.45
N THR A 217 -17.39 -18.08 4.65
CA THR A 217 -15.97 -17.75 4.83
C THR A 217 -15.10 -18.88 4.32
N LEU A 218 -15.38 -20.12 4.71
CA LEU A 218 -14.65 -21.30 4.24
C LEU A 218 -14.76 -21.49 2.73
N MET A 219 -15.91 -21.20 2.12
CA MET A 219 -16.07 -21.33 0.66
C MET A 219 -15.25 -20.32 -0.15
N ILE A 220 -15.04 -19.11 0.37
CA ILE A 220 -14.51 -17.98 -0.41
C ILE A 220 -13.04 -17.68 -0.07
N PHE A 221 -12.63 -17.82 1.19
CA PHE A 221 -11.27 -17.51 1.61
C PHE A 221 -10.22 -18.33 0.82
N PRO A 222 -9.07 -17.76 0.41
CA PRO A 222 -8.50 -16.47 0.77
C PRO A 222 -8.90 -15.30 -0.15
N PHE A 223 -9.90 -15.47 -1.02
CA PHE A 223 -10.35 -14.37 -1.86
C PHE A 223 -11.05 -13.29 -1.04
N SER A 224 -10.64 -12.03 -1.21
CA SER A 224 -11.26 -10.88 -0.56
C SER A 224 -11.34 -9.69 -1.53
N LYS A 225 -12.34 -8.82 -1.34
CA LYS A 225 -12.46 -7.59 -2.14
C LYS A 225 -11.36 -6.58 -1.79
N GLU A 226 -10.94 -6.55 -0.52
CA GLU A 226 -9.88 -5.65 -0.03
C GLU A 226 -8.54 -5.97 -0.71
N ASP A 227 -8.15 -7.24 -0.75
CA ASP A 227 -6.89 -7.72 -1.34
C ASP A 227 -6.90 -7.83 -2.88
N THR A 228 -8.00 -7.41 -3.50
CA THR A 228 -8.15 -7.31 -4.96
C THR A 228 -8.35 -5.85 -5.41
N GLY A 229 -8.73 -4.96 -4.49
CA GLY A 229 -8.94 -3.54 -4.77
C GLY A 229 -9.90 -3.26 -5.92
N SER A 230 -9.59 -2.21 -6.69
CA SER A 230 -10.39 -1.79 -7.84
C SER A 230 -10.43 -2.84 -8.97
N GLN A 231 -9.41 -3.71 -9.01
CA GLN A 231 -9.26 -4.76 -10.01
C GLN A 231 -10.27 -5.89 -9.86
N PHE A 232 -11.02 -5.94 -8.76
CA PHE A 232 -12.11 -6.90 -8.59
C PHE A 232 -13.05 -6.95 -9.81
N ARG A 233 -13.35 -5.80 -10.43
CA ARG A 233 -14.23 -5.69 -11.60
C ARG A 233 -13.69 -6.40 -12.85
N LEU A 234 -12.37 -6.41 -13.02
CA LEU A 234 -11.70 -7.11 -14.12
C LEU A 234 -11.41 -8.57 -13.76
N PHE A 235 -11.06 -8.83 -12.51
CA PHE A 235 -10.66 -10.14 -12.04
C PHE A 235 -11.79 -11.17 -12.17
N ILE A 236 -13.01 -10.84 -11.75
CA ILE A 236 -14.16 -11.78 -11.82
C ILE A 236 -14.44 -12.25 -13.25
N PRO A 237 -14.57 -11.36 -14.27
CA PRO A 237 -14.67 -11.79 -15.67
C PRO A 237 -13.50 -12.66 -16.13
N VAL A 238 -12.26 -12.31 -15.77
CA VAL A 238 -11.07 -13.10 -16.14
C VAL A 238 -11.16 -14.52 -15.59
N ILE A 239 -11.54 -14.68 -14.32
CA ILE A 239 -11.78 -16.01 -13.73
C ILE A 239 -12.90 -16.76 -14.45
N GLY A 240 -14.00 -16.08 -14.80
CA GLY A 240 -15.07 -16.65 -15.62
C GLY A 240 -14.56 -17.20 -16.96
N PHE A 241 -13.75 -16.41 -17.69
CA PHE A 241 -13.13 -16.86 -18.94
C PHE A 241 -12.15 -18.03 -18.74
N ILE A 242 -11.40 -18.06 -17.63
CA ILE A 242 -10.52 -19.20 -17.30
C ILE A 242 -11.34 -20.47 -17.06
N ILE A 243 -12.43 -20.37 -16.31
CA ILE A 243 -13.34 -21.50 -16.06
C ILE A 243 -13.90 -22.04 -17.38
N LEU A 244 -14.24 -21.13 -18.31
CA LEU A 244 -14.75 -21.45 -19.63
C LEU A 244 -13.67 -21.90 -20.64
N LEU A 245 -12.39 -21.94 -20.27
CA LEU A 245 -11.30 -22.33 -21.17
C LEU A 245 -11.56 -23.66 -21.90
N PRO A 246 -12.05 -24.75 -21.26
CA PRO A 246 -12.37 -26.00 -21.96
C PRO A 246 -13.43 -25.86 -23.06
N LEU A 247 -14.33 -24.88 -22.95
CA LEU A 247 -15.39 -24.58 -23.92
C LEU A 247 -14.88 -23.66 -25.03
N ILE A 248 -14.25 -22.53 -24.65
CA ILE A 248 -13.77 -21.48 -25.56
C ILE A 248 -12.87 -22.07 -26.64
N VAL A 249 -12.03 -23.02 -26.24
CA VAL A 249 -11.05 -23.67 -27.10
C VAL A 249 -11.69 -24.56 -28.19
N LYS A 250 -12.96 -24.96 -28.02
CA LYS A 250 -13.73 -25.69 -29.05
C LYS A 250 -14.44 -24.77 -30.05
N ILE A 251 -14.55 -23.47 -29.76
CA ILE A 251 -15.22 -22.51 -30.64
C ILE A 251 -14.36 -22.30 -31.89
N LYS A 252 -14.91 -22.61 -33.07
CA LYS A 252 -14.28 -22.31 -34.34
C LYS A 252 -14.47 -20.82 -34.66
N ILE A 253 -13.46 -20.00 -34.39
CA ILE A 253 -13.46 -18.59 -34.79
C ILE A 253 -13.15 -18.53 -36.29
N ASN A 254 -14.15 -18.21 -37.12
CA ASN A 254 -13.96 -17.92 -38.53
C ASN A 254 -13.33 -16.53 -38.70
N LEU A 255 -12.00 -16.46 -38.58
CA LEU A 255 -11.26 -15.24 -38.85
C LEU A 255 -11.26 -14.94 -40.37
N PRO A 256 -11.44 -13.67 -40.79
CA PRO A 256 -11.32 -13.26 -42.19
C PRO A 256 -9.96 -13.68 -42.76
N ALA A 257 -9.89 -14.00 -44.05
CA ALA A 257 -8.66 -14.51 -44.69
C ALA A 257 -7.42 -13.62 -44.44
N ARG A 258 -7.62 -12.30 -44.31
CA ARG A 258 -6.58 -11.30 -43.99
C ARG A 258 -5.89 -11.52 -42.63
N PHE A 259 -6.54 -12.22 -41.70
CA PHE A 259 -6.05 -12.55 -40.35
C PHE A 259 -5.61 -14.02 -40.21
N ARG A 260 -5.66 -14.83 -41.27
CA ARG A 260 -5.15 -16.21 -41.30
C ARG A 260 -3.64 -16.26 -41.53
N GLN A 261 -2.88 -15.50 -40.75
CA GLN A 261 -1.43 -15.58 -40.76
C GLN A 261 -0.92 -16.87 -40.10
N LYS A 262 0.30 -17.31 -40.46
CA LYS A 262 0.97 -18.45 -39.81
C LYS A 262 1.14 -18.17 -38.31
N GLU A 263 1.01 -19.20 -37.46
CA GLU A 263 1.14 -19.06 -36.00
C GLU A 263 2.47 -18.42 -35.58
N ASN A 264 3.54 -18.62 -36.36
CA ASN A 264 4.85 -18.00 -36.12
C ASN A 264 4.80 -16.46 -36.14
N VAL A 265 3.99 -15.88 -37.03
CA VAL A 265 3.83 -14.42 -37.14
C VAL A 265 2.97 -13.90 -35.98
N LYS A 266 1.90 -14.63 -35.63
CA LYS A 266 1.05 -14.30 -34.47
C LYS A 266 1.82 -14.35 -33.15
N ALA A 267 2.79 -15.25 -33.03
CA ALA A 267 3.66 -15.38 -31.87
C ALA A 267 4.56 -14.15 -31.61
N ILE A 268 4.72 -13.27 -32.60
CA ILE A 268 5.42 -11.99 -32.47
C ILE A 268 4.42 -10.84 -32.36
N ILE A 269 3.48 -10.77 -33.31
CA ILE A 269 2.57 -9.62 -33.43
C ILE A 269 1.62 -9.52 -32.23
N LEU A 270 1.03 -10.62 -31.77
CA LEU A 270 0.04 -10.56 -30.68
C LEU A 270 0.65 -10.11 -29.35
N PRO A 271 1.81 -10.65 -28.91
CA PRO A 271 2.49 -10.12 -27.73
C PRO A 271 2.84 -8.63 -27.85
N LEU A 272 3.37 -8.19 -29.00
CA LEU A 272 3.69 -6.77 -29.20
C LEU A 272 2.44 -5.89 -29.13
N LEU A 273 1.36 -6.27 -29.81
CA LEU A 273 0.08 -5.57 -29.72
C LEU A 273 -0.48 -5.56 -28.30
N SER A 274 -0.32 -6.65 -27.55
CA SER A 274 -0.74 -6.71 -26.16
C SER A 274 0.09 -5.79 -25.26
N LEU A 275 1.40 -5.68 -25.49
CA LEU A 275 2.25 -4.74 -24.76
C LEU A 275 1.89 -3.29 -25.10
N ILE A 276 1.54 -2.99 -26.36
CA ILE A 276 1.02 -1.67 -26.76
C ILE A 276 -0.32 -1.39 -26.05
N LEU A 277 -1.22 -2.37 -25.99
CA LEU A 277 -2.49 -2.24 -25.29
C LEU A 277 -2.27 -2.00 -23.79
N VAL A 278 -1.42 -2.80 -23.14
CA VAL A 278 -1.06 -2.64 -21.73
C VAL A 278 -0.47 -1.26 -21.50
N SER A 279 0.50 -0.84 -22.33
CA SER A 279 1.11 0.50 -22.25
C SER A 279 0.06 1.61 -22.42
N THR A 280 -0.89 1.45 -23.33
CA THR A 280 -1.97 2.43 -23.55
C THR A 280 -2.90 2.48 -22.34
N VAL A 281 -3.32 1.33 -21.80
CA VAL A 281 -4.14 1.26 -20.58
C VAL A 281 -3.43 1.89 -19.39
N ILE A 282 -2.12 1.63 -19.25
CA ILE A 282 -1.29 2.22 -18.20
C ILE A 282 -1.22 3.74 -18.38
N LEU A 283 -0.96 4.26 -19.57
CA LEU A 283 -0.91 5.70 -19.82
C LEU A 283 -2.25 6.38 -19.53
N LEU A 284 -3.37 5.73 -19.88
CA LEU A 284 -4.72 6.24 -19.61
C LEU A 284 -5.12 6.14 -18.12
N ARG A 285 -4.52 5.22 -17.37
CA ARG A 285 -4.81 4.97 -15.94
C ARG A 285 -3.64 5.30 -15.03
N PHE A 286 -2.66 6.06 -15.50
CA PHE A 286 -1.42 6.25 -14.77
C PHE A 286 -1.71 6.99 -13.47
N ASP A 287 -1.62 6.27 -12.36
CA ASP A 287 -1.93 6.82 -11.05
C ASP A 287 -0.71 7.56 -10.50
N ARG A 288 -0.50 8.75 -11.07
CA ARG A 288 0.56 9.66 -10.67
C ARG A 288 0.48 9.97 -9.17
N VAL A 289 -0.75 10.10 -8.64
CA VAL A 289 -1.00 10.43 -7.24
C VAL A 289 -0.47 9.34 -6.31
N ASN A 290 -0.79 8.07 -6.59
CA ASN A 290 -0.31 6.96 -5.75
C ASN A 290 1.20 6.73 -5.91
N LYS A 291 1.75 6.88 -7.12
CA LYS A 291 3.20 6.80 -7.33
C LYS A 291 3.94 7.87 -6.51
N GLU A 292 3.51 9.12 -6.59
CA GLU A 292 4.10 10.23 -5.83
C GLU A 292 3.94 10.02 -4.32
N TYR A 293 2.77 9.58 -3.87
CA TYR A 293 2.52 9.26 -2.47
C TYR A 293 3.46 8.17 -1.93
N PHE A 294 3.57 7.03 -2.60
CA PHE A 294 4.42 5.92 -2.13
C PHE A 294 5.91 6.28 -2.19
N HIS A 295 6.31 7.13 -3.13
CA HIS A 295 7.66 7.68 -3.14
C HIS A 295 7.93 8.55 -1.91
N ALA A 296 7.01 9.46 -1.58
CA ALA A 296 7.10 10.27 -0.37
C ALA A 296 7.10 9.41 0.90
N GLU A 297 6.24 8.38 0.97
CA GLU A 297 6.21 7.42 2.09
C GLU A 297 7.54 6.65 2.23
N LYS A 298 8.15 6.25 1.11
CA LYS A 298 9.46 5.59 1.11
C LYS A 298 10.54 6.48 1.70
N LEU A 299 10.64 7.74 1.26
CA LEU A 299 11.58 8.72 1.82
C LEU A 299 11.30 8.96 3.32
N PHE A 300 10.03 9.07 3.69
CA PHE A 300 9.60 9.26 5.08
C PHE A 300 10.04 8.08 5.98
N SER A 301 9.81 6.84 5.54
CA SER A 301 10.17 5.62 6.29
C SER A 301 11.68 5.45 6.54
N GLN A 302 12.50 6.14 5.73
CA GLN A 302 13.95 6.20 5.80
C GLN A 302 14.45 7.35 6.70
N GLY A 303 13.55 8.19 7.24
CA GLY A 303 13.92 9.37 8.04
C GLY A 303 14.44 10.54 7.22
N ARG A 304 14.26 10.54 5.88
CA ARG A 304 14.77 11.59 4.98
C ARG A 304 13.79 12.76 4.88
N TYR A 305 13.46 13.36 6.03
CA TYR A 305 12.38 14.36 6.14
C TYR A 305 12.59 15.60 5.25
N ASN A 306 13.84 16.10 5.15
CA ASN A 306 14.16 17.21 4.24
C ASN A 306 13.82 16.87 2.78
N GLU A 307 14.08 15.63 2.37
CA GLU A 307 13.83 15.20 0.99
C GLU A 307 12.35 14.96 0.71
N VAL A 308 11.58 14.50 1.72
CA VAL A 308 10.11 14.46 1.63
C VAL A 308 9.56 15.85 1.28
N THR A 309 9.98 16.88 2.03
CA THR A 309 9.49 18.25 1.82
C THR A 309 9.87 18.83 0.46
N ARG A 310 11.11 18.57 0.00
CA ARG A 310 11.55 18.98 -1.35
C ARG A 310 10.77 18.25 -2.44
N TYR A 311 10.64 16.93 -2.31
CA TYR A 311 9.94 16.11 -3.29
C TYR A 311 8.49 16.56 -3.48
N ILE A 312 7.76 16.84 -2.39
CA ILE A 312 6.36 17.29 -2.43
C ILE A 312 6.24 18.73 -2.94
N SER A 313 7.25 19.58 -2.70
CA SER A 313 7.31 20.91 -3.32
C SER A 313 7.46 20.82 -4.85
N ASP A 314 8.29 19.90 -5.33
CA ASP A 314 8.51 19.67 -6.77
C ASP A 314 7.34 18.92 -7.43
N HIS A 315 6.57 18.17 -6.63
CA HIS A 315 5.41 17.37 -7.05
C HIS A 315 4.19 17.69 -6.18
N PRO A 316 3.55 18.87 -6.37
CA PRO A 316 2.44 19.30 -5.53
C PRO A 316 1.28 18.31 -5.55
N SER A 317 0.86 17.87 -4.36
CA SER A 317 -0.20 16.88 -4.18
C SER A 317 -1.36 17.44 -3.37
N ARG A 318 -2.58 17.05 -3.75
CA ARG A 318 -3.81 17.27 -2.95
C ARG A 318 -4.18 16.04 -2.13
N ASN A 319 -3.39 14.96 -2.22
CA ASN A 319 -3.63 13.76 -1.44
C ASN A 319 -3.37 14.05 0.04
N ARG A 320 -4.41 13.89 0.87
CA ARG A 320 -4.37 14.18 2.31
C ARG A 320 -3.23 13.46 3.03
N LEU A 321 -2.97 12.19 2.71
CA LEU A 321 -1.90 11.42 3.36
C LEU A 321 -0.51 11.91 2.94
N THR A 322 -0.35 12.37 1.70
CA THR A 322 0.91 12.99 1.24
C THR A 322 1.19 14.27 2.02
N ILE A 323 0.18 15.13 2.17
CA ILE A 323 0.29 16.39 2.94
C ILE A 323 0.54 16.10 4.42
N TYR A 324 -0.12 15.08 4.98
CA TYR A 324 0.14 14.62 6.35
C TYR A 324 1.60 14.23 6.58
N LEU A 325 2.17 13.39 5.72
CA LEU A 325 3.59 13.03 5.80
C LEU A 325 4.50 14.25 5.65
N ASN A 326 4.12 15.21 4.79
CA ASN A 326 4.84 16.47 4.64
C ASN A 326 4.83 17.29 5.94
N ASN A 327 3.68 17.45 6.58
CA ASN A 327 3.53 18.22 7.81
C ASN A 327 4.32 17.60 8.96
N VAL A 328 4.31 16.27 9.09
CA VAL A 328 5.18 15.57 10.05
C VAL A 328 6.66 15.81 9.72
N ALA A 329 7.05 15.74 8.44
CA ALA A 329 8.43 16.01 8.02
C ALA A 329 8.86 17.48 8.25
N LEU A 330 7.95 18.44 8.06
CA LEU A 330 8.19 19.84 8.38
C LEU A 330 8.40 20.03 9.89
N CYS A 331 7.58 19.38 10.72
CA CYS A 331 7.72 19.42 12.17
C CYS A 331 9.03 18.78 12.66
N GLU A 332 9.39 17.60 12.14
CA GLU A 332 10.67 16.95 12.45
C GLU A 332 11.89 17.78 12.03
N THR A 333 11.71 18.71 11.08
CA THR A 333 12.76 19.63 10.63
C THR A 333 12.63 21.03 11.22
N GLY A 334 11.67 21.27 12.12
CA GLY A 334 11.43 22.56 12.80
C GLY A 334 10.99 23.68 11.86
N ARG A 335 10.26 23.35 10.79
CA ARG A 335 9.83 24.25 9.71
C ARG A 335 8.31 24.27 9.50
N LEU A 336 7.51 23.66 10.39
CA LEU A 336 6.06 23.55 10.18
C LEU A 336 5.41 24.93 10.09
N THR A 337 5.67 25.79 11.07
CA THR A 337 5.12 27.16 11.12
C THR A 337 5.78 28.13 10.12
N ASP A 338 6.87 27.73 9.45
CA ASP A 338 7.50 28.50 8.39
C ASP A 338 7.01 28.13 6.98
N GLN A 339 6.53 26.89 6.79
CA GLN A 339 6.21 26.37 5.45
C GLN A 339 4.80 25.81 5.32
N LEU A 340 3.96 25.84 6.37
CA LEU A 340 2.62 25.28 6.38
C LEU A 340 1.80 25.63 5.11
N PHE A 341 1.76 26.92 4.75
CA PHE A 341 0.92 27.41 3.65
C PHE A 341 1.58 27.31 2.27
N HIS A 342 2.80 26.79 2.19
CA HIS A 342 3.40 26.43 0.90
C HIS A 342 2.77 25.16 0.32
N PHE A 343 2.02 24.41 1.13
CA PHE A 343 1.35 23.18 0.76
C PHE A 343 -0.16 23.31 0.98
N PRO A 344 -1.00 22.72 0.12
CA PRO A 344 -2.44 22.79 0.30
C PRO A 344 -2.85 22.02 1.55
N GLN A 345 -3.41 22.72 2.54
CA GLN A 345 -3.92 22.10 3.77
C GLN A 345 -5.40 21.70 3.59
N SER A 346 -5.89 20.85 4.48
CA SER A 346 -7.31 20.53 4.57
C SER A 346 -7.99 21.50 5.54
N PRO A 347 -9.16 22.07 5.20
CA PRO A 347 -9.83 23.06 6.06
C PRO A 347 -10.21 22.54 7.44
N ASP A 348 -10.39 21.22 7.57
CA ASP A 348 -10.74 20.53 8.80
C ASP A 348 -9.53 20.13 9.67
N GLY A 349 -8.32 20.52 9.29
CA GLY A 349 -7.09 20.18 10.00
C GLY A 349 -6.63 18.72 9.87
N GLN A 350 -7.36 17.86 9.14
CA GLN A 350 -7.00 16.45 8.94
C GLN A 350 -5.71 16.19 8.14
N SER A 351 -5.15 17.24 7.57
CA SER A 351 -3.82 17.28 6.95
C SER A 351 -2.70 17.41 7.99
N LEU A 352 -2.97 17.95 9.18
CA LEU A 352 -1.99 18.01 10.27
C LEU A 352 -1.94 16.70 11.06
N PHE A 353 -3.10 16.13 11.35
CA PHE A 353 -3.26 14.89 12.13
C PHE A 353 -4.38 14.04 11.55
N LEU A 354 -4.24 12.72 11.68
CA LEU A 354 -5.25 11.80 11.17
C LEU A 354 -6.26 11.48 12.27
N LYS A 355 -7.55 11.63 11.95
CA LYS A 355 -8.62 11.06 12.77
C LYS A 355 -8.52 9.54 12.70
N TRP A 356 -8.73 8.87 13.82
CA TRP A 356 -8.74 7.41 13.83
C TRP A 356 -9.88 6.87 12.98
N GLU A 357 -9.53 6.04 12.01
CA GLU A 357 -10.47 5.36 11.12
C GLU A 357 -10.00 3.91 10.96
N MET A 358 -10.90 2.95 11.20
CA MET A 358 -10.61 1.51 11.00
C MET A 358 -10.36 1.14 9.53
N VAL A 359 -10.73 2.02 8.60
CA VAL A 359 -10.75 1.73 7.17
C VAL A 359 -9.58 2.42 6.47
N GLY A 360 -8.87 1.64 5.65
CA GLY A 360 -7.88 2.15 4.71
C GLY A 360 -6.51 2.39 5.33
N GLU A 361 -5.77 3.31 4.70
CA GLU A 361 -4.35 3.52 4.97
C GLU A 361 -4.09 4.35 6.26
N VAL A 362 -5.12 4.93 6.87
CA VAL A 362 -5.02 5.84 8.01
C VAL A 362 -4.38 5.19 9.24
N LEU A 363 -4.87 4.01 9.65
CA LEU A 363 -4.40 3.30 10.84
C LEU A 363 -2.89 3.00 10.80
N ARG A 364 -2.36 2.67 9.62
CA ARG A 364 -0.93 2.38 9.40
C ARG A 364 -0.03 3.63 9.45
N ARG A 365 -0.57 4.86 9.45
CA ARG A 365 0.24 6.10 9.43
C ARG A 365 0.03 6.99 10.64
N GLY A 366 -1.11 6.88 11.35
CA GLY A 366 -1.44 7.81 12.43
C GLY A 366 -0.40 7.86 13.55
N ALA A 367 0.33 6.77 13.78
CA ALA A 367 1.43 6.71 14.75
C ALA A 367 2.53 7.76 14.53
N TYR A 368 2.75 8.22 13.29
CA TYR A 368 3.84 9.14 12.97
C TYR A 368 3.70 10.51 13.63
N PHE A 369 2.49 11.05 13.67
CA PHE A 369 2.19 12.31 14.35
C PHE A 369 2.48 12.22 15.86
N TYR A 370 1.97 11.17 16.51
CA TYR A 370 2.17 10.95 17.94
C TYR A 370 3.64 10.68 18.29
N TYR A 371 4.34 9.92 17.46
CA TYR A 371 5.77 9.69 17.61
C TYR A 371 6.56 10.99 17.44
N SER A 372 6.13 11.84 16.50
CA SER A 372 6.81 13.10 16.21
C SER A 372 6.73 14.08 17.37
N THR A 373 5.55 14.16 17.98
CA THR A 373 5.21 15.12 19.03
C THR A 373 5.57 14.66 20.45
N GLY A 374 6.15 13.46 20.62
CA GLY A 374 6.54 12.94 21.93
C GLY A 374 5.42 12.22 22.71
N MET A 375 4.24 12.05 22.09
CA MET A 375 3.14 11.23 22.59
C MET A 375 3.42 9.73 22.36
N ILE A 376 4.53 9.23 22.92
CA ILE A 376 5.10 7.90 22.63
C ILE A 376 4.11 6.75 22.88
N ASN A 377 3.34 6.82 23.97
CA ASN A 377 2.36 5.79 24.31
C ASN A 377 1.22 5.71 23.28
N GLU A 378 0.81 6.84 22.72
CA GLU A 378 -0.24 6.84 21.70
C GLU A 378 0.29 6.37 20.35
N ALA A 379 1.53 6.71 20.00
CA ALA A 379 2.20 6.13 18.83
C ALA A 379 2.29 4.59 18.92
N GLN A 380 2.62 4.08 20.11
CA GLN A 380 2.64 2.66 20.40
C GLN A 380 1.25 2.02 20.24
N ARG A 381 0.20 2.66 20.79
CA ARG A 381 -1.18 2.18 20.67
C ARG A 381 -1.61 2.04 19.20
N TRP A 382 -1.36 3.06 18.37
CA TRP A 382 -1.69 3.02 16.94
C TRP A 382 -0.99 1.87 16.21
N ALA A 383 0.31 1.70 16.44
CA ALA A 383 1.07 0.60 15.84
C ALA A 383 0.58 -0.78 16.32
N PHE A 384 0.24 -0.90 17.60
CA PHE A 384 -0.28 -2.13 18.18
C PHE A 384 -1.68 -2.48 17.63
N GLU A 385 -2.59 -1.51 17.57
CA GLU A 385 -3.94 -1.68 17.00
C GLU A 385 -3.86 -2.08 15.52
N ASN A 386 -3.01 -1.42 14.72
CA ASN A 386 -2.80 -1.81 13.33
C ASN A 386 -2.28 -3.25 13.21
N MET A 387 -1.28 -3.61 14.02
CA MET A 387 -0.72 -4.96 14.06
C MET A 387 -1.77 -6.02 14.41
N VAL A 388 -2.67 -5.73 15.37
CA VAL A 388 -3.75 -6.63 15.78
C VAL A 388 -4.81 -6.76 14.68
N MET A 389 -5.17 -5.65 14.04
CA MET A 389 -6.25 -5.62 13.04
C MET A 389 -5.85 -6.14 11.67
N LYS A 390 -4.65 -5.80 11.18
CA LYS A 390 -4.18 -6.09 9.82
C LYS A 390 -3.03 -7.09 9.78
N GLY A 391 -2.47 -7.45 10.94
CA GLY A 391 -1.30 -8.31 11.05
C GLY A 391 0.01 -7.52 11.10
N MET A 392 1.11 -8.22 11.33
CA MET A 392 2.43 -7.60 11.46
C MET A 392 2.90 -6.97 10.14
N THR A 393 3.34 -5.72 10.22
CA THR A 393 4.07 -5.01 9.16
C THR A 393 5.48 -4.66 9.65
N PRO A 394 6.45 -4.42 8.73
CA PRO A 394 7.78 -3.99 9.13
C PRO A 394 7.76 -2.65 9.91
N GLU A 395 6.91 -1.71 9.50
CA GLU A 395 6.83 -0.36 10.06
C GLU A 395 6.23 -0.37 11.46
N ASP A 396 5.13 -1.10 11.68
CA ASP A 396 4.51 -1.20 13.01
C ASP A 396 5.46 -1.87 14.00
N LEU A 397 6.11 -2.96 13.59
CA LEU A 397 7.04 -3.66 14.48
C LEU A 397 8.25 -2.79 14.83
N ARG A 398 8.74 -1.99 13.88
CA ARG A 398 9.77 -0.98 14.15
C ARG A 398 9.26 0.10 15.09
N MET A 399 8.05 0.61 14.91
CA MET A 399 7.45 1.62 15.79
C MET A 399 7.35 1.07 17.22
N LEU A 400 6.80 -0.13 17.39
CA LEU A 400 6.69 -0.81 18.69
C LEU A 400 8.06 -1.00 19.36
N ILE A 401 9.09 -1.43 18.61
CA ILE A 401 10.45 -1.53 19.17
C ILE A 401 10.94 -0.17 19.66
N LYS A 402 10.80 0.88 18.84
CA LYS A 402 11.26 2.23 19.17
C LYS A 402 10.55 2.78 20.40
N THR A 403 9.22 2.69 20.46
CA THR A 403 8.44 3.21 21.58
C THR A 403 8.74 2.46 22.87
N GLU A 404 8.90 1.13 22.82
CA GLU A 404 9.25 0.33 24.00
C GLU A 404 10.66 0.62 24.51
N ILE A 405 11.63 0.88 23.61
CA ILE A 405 12.98 1.32 24.01
C ILE A 405 12.92 2.70 24.67
N ILE A 406 12.21 3.66 24.08
CA ILE A 406 12.03 5.01 24.64
C ILE A 406 11.35 4.96 26.01
N ASN A 407 10.39 4.05 26.19
CA ASN A 407 9.68 3.84 27.44
C ASN A 407 10.48 3.06 28.50
N GLY A 408 11.68 2.56 28.18
CA GLY A 408 12.48 1.75 29.12
C GLY A 408 12.02 0.29 29.25
N ASN A 409 11.05 -0.13 28.44
CA ASN A 409 10.46 -1.47 28.46
C ASN A 409 11.29 -2.48 27.66
N TYR A 410 12.60 -2.58 27.94
CA TYR A 410 13.55 -3.34 27.12
C TYR A 410 13.20 -4.83 27.00
N LYS A 411 12.54 -5.43 28.00
CA LYS A 411 12.07 -6.82 27.94
C LYS A 411 11.02 -7.02 26.84
N ILE A 412 10.10 -6.07 26.67
CA ILE A 412 9.07 -6.13 25.61
C ILE A 412 9.71 -5.81 24.26
N ALA A 413 10.55 -4.75 24.20
CA ALA A 413 11.31 -4.41 23.00
C ALA A 413 12.13 -5.61 22.48
N SER A 414 12.78 -6.36 23.36
CA SER A 414 13.53 -7.57 23.02
C SER A 414 12.68 -8.64 22.32
N LYS A 415 11.41 -8.82 22.74
CA LYS A 415 10.48 -9.76 22.08
C LYS A 415 10.20 -9.31 20.64
N TYR A 416 9.90 -8.03 20.42
CA TYR A 416 9.66 -7.49 19.08
C TYR A 416 10.92 -7.53 18.20
N VAL A 417 12.10 -7.21 18.76
CA VAL A 417 13.40 -7.34 18.09
C VAL A 417 13.65 -8.78 17.65
N SER A 418 13.36 -9.76 18.51
CA SER A 418 13.49 -11.19 18.19
C SER A 418 12.62 -11.61 17.02
N ILE A 419 11.37 -11.11 16.94
CA ILE A 419 10.48 -11.33 15.79
C ILE A 419 11.09 -10.73 14.52
N LEU A 420 11.50 -9.45 14.57
CA LEU A 420 12.06 -8.75 13.41
C LEU A 420 13.38 -9.40 12.92
N LYS A 421 14.19 -9.95 13.82
CA LYS A 421 15.45 -10.65 13.52
C LYS A 421 15.24 -11.97 12.74
N LYS A 422 14.07 -12.60 12.89
CA LYS A 422 13.65 -13.79 12.13
C LYS A 422 13.12 -13.48 10.72
N THR A 423 13.19 -12.23 10.27
CA THR A 423 12.84 -11.85 8.88
C THR A 423 14.07 -11.93 7.97
N LEU A 424 13.87 -11.90 6.65
CA LEU A 424 14.96 -11.94 5.68
C LEU A 424 15.67 -10.59 5.54
N PHE A 425 14.91 -9.52 5.29
CA PHE A 425 15.47 -8.20 4.91
C PHE A 425 15.55 -7.18 6.06
N TYR A 426 14.85 -7.39 7.18
CA TYR A 426 14.89 -6.47 8.32
C TYR A 426 15.83 -6.91 9.46
N ARG A 427 16.50 -8.06 9.31
CA ARG A 427 17.42 -8.61 10.32
C ARG A 427 18.51 -7.62 10.74
N LYS A 428 19.13 -6.92 9.78
CA LYS A 428 20.18 -5.91 10.08
C LYS A 428 19.65 -4.78 10.94
N LYS A 429 18.43 -4.29 10.67
CA LYS A 429 17.80 -3.23 11.46
C LYS A 429 17.44 -3.74 12.86
N ALA A 430 16.96 -4.98 12.98
CA ALA A 430 16.71 -5.63 14.27
C ALA A 430 17.98 -5.72 15.13
N THR A 431 19.12 -6.14 14.56
CA THR A 431 20.40 -6.17 15.27
C THR A 431 20.88 -4.77 15.69
N GLY A 432 20.53 -3.73 14.94
CA GLY A 432 20.76 -2.35 15.36
C GLY A 432 20.02 -2.02 16.67
N PHE A 433 18.73 -2.33 16.74
CA PHE A 433 17.94 -2.14 17.97
C PHE A 433 18.41 -3.03 19.12
N GLU A 434 18.78 -4.28 18.83
CA GLU A 434 19.27 -5.23 19.83
C GLU A 434 20.47 -4.68 20.63
N LYS A 435 21.37 -3.94 19.96
CA LYS A 435 22.54 -3.30 20.60
C LYS A 435 22.17 -2.16 21.55
N LEU A 436 20.99 -1.57 21.39
CA LEU A 436 20.50 -0.48 22.24
C LEU A 436 19.78 -1.00 23.48
N LEU A 437 19.38 -2.27 23.50
CA LEU A 437 18.62 -2.83 24.62
C LEU A 437 19.46 -2.84 25.89
N PHE A 438 18.88 -2.34 27.00
CA PHE A 438 19.52 -2.30 28.32
C PHE A 438 20.81 -1.45 28.41
N ASP A 439 21.10 -0.60 27.41
CA ASP A 439 22.25 0.30 27.41
C ASP A 439 21.79 1.76 27.25
N GLU A 440 21.63 2.43 28.38
CA GLU A 440 21.13 3.82 28.44
C GLU A 440 22.02 4.81 27.70
N LYS A 441 23.34 4.63 27.79
CA LYS A 441 24.31 5.52 27.16
C LYS A 441 24.26 5.38 25.63
N SER A 442 24.11 4.16 25.13
CA SER A 442 23.94 3.93 23.69
C SER A 442 22.61 4.48 23.19
N ILE A 443 21.53 4.42 23.97
CA ILE A 443 20.24 5.04 23.60
C ILE A 443 20.36 6.56 23.57
N GLU A 444 20.98 7.18 24.58
CA GLU A 444 21.12 8.65 24.66
C GLU A 444 21.95 9.24 23.52
N THR A 445 22.91 8.47 23.00
CA THR A 445 23.76 8.86 21.86
C THR A 445 23.17 8.46 20.51
N ASP A 446 22.09 7.67 20.47
CA ASP A 446 21.41 7.31 19.22
C ASP A 446 20.78 8.58 18.58
N PRO A 447 21.01 8.83 17.29
CA PRO A 447 20.58 10.05 16.63
C PRO A 447 19.06 10.21 16.53
N GLU A 448 18.28 9.14 16.65
CA GLU A 448 16.82 9.18 16.64
C GLU A 448 16.26 9.00 18.05
N LEU A 449 16.56 7.87 18.70
CA LEU A 449 15.95 7.48 19.97
C LEU A 449 16.41 8.36 21.13
N GLY A 450 17.65 8.85 21.13
CA GLY A 450 18.14 9.74 22.17
C GLY A 450 17.40 11.08 22.18
N ILE A 451 17.12 11.64 21.00
CA ILE A 451 16.30 12.85 20.85
C ILE A 451 14.86 12.56 21.26
N LYS A 452 14.27 11.48 20.73
CA LYS A 452 12.87 11.13 20.99
C LYS A 452 12.57 10.81 22.45
N ARG A 453 13.56 10.29 23.18
CA ARG A 453 13.44 10.06 24.61
C ARG A 453 13.40 11.36 25.40
N LYS A 454 14.17 12.38 25.01
CA LYS A 454 14.14 13.72 25.62
C LYS A 454 12.86 14.49 25.27
N GLU A 455 12.29 14.22 24.11
CA GLU A 455 11.01 14.81 23.67
C GLU A 455 9.78 14.09 24.24
N LYS A 456 9.94 12.98 24.96
CA LYS A 456 8.82 12.20 25.50
C LYS A 456 8.10 13.02 26.57
N ILE A 457 6.77 13.08 26.47
CA ILE A 457 5.92 13.68 27.51
C ILE A 457 5.95 12.81 28.77
N GLU A 458 6.31 13.40 29.90
CA GLU A 458 6.47 12.68 31.18
C GLU A 458 5.16 12.58 31.98
N HIS A 459 4.28 13.58 31.89
CA HIS A 459 3.04 13.61 32.66
C HIS A 459 1.89 12.90 31.94
N ASP A 460 1.11 12.12 32.68
CA ASP A 460 -0.02 11.37 32.16
C ASP A 460 -1.19 12.29 31.74
N PHE A 461 -1.81 11.95 30.61
CA PHE A 461 -3.07 12.54 30.17
C PHE A 461 -3.88 11.54 29.35
N PHE A 462 -5.20 11.75 29.27
CA PHE A 462 -6.09 10.91 28.45
C PHE A 462 -6.06 11.35 26.98
N SER A 463 -5.74 10.42 26.07
CA SER A 463 -5.92 10.61 24.62
C SER A 463 -7.39 10.47 24.22
N ILE A 464 -7.86 11.35 23.35
CA ILE A 464 -9.16 11.30 22.68
C ILE A 464 -8.95 10.95 21.21
N THR A 465 -9.44 9.77 20.84
CA THR A 465 -9.28 9.19 19.51
C THR A 465 -10.06 9.96 18.41
N ASP A 466 -11.23 10.52 18.77
CA ASP A 466 -12.13 11.20 17.83
C ASP A 466 -11.78 12.67 17.54
N ASN A 467 -10.96 13.28 18.40
CA ASN A 467 -10.52 14.66 18.26
C ASN A 467 -9.02 14.78 18.58
N PRO A 468 -8.14 14.51 17.61
CA PRO A 468 -6.70 14.54 17.83
C PRO A 468 -6.16 15.91 18.25
N TYR A 469 -6.88 17.01 17.96
CA TYR A 469 -6.49 18.34 18.42
C TYR A 469 -6.52 18.46 19.95
N ILE A 470 -7.52 17.89 20.62
CA ILE A 470 -7.57 17.94 22.10
C ILE A 470 -6.34 17.25 22.70
N ASN A 471 -5.76 16.27 22.01
CA ASN A 471 -4.54 15.61 22.47
C ASN A 471 -3.35 16.57 22.44
N ILE A 472 -3.28 17.50 21.47
CA ILE A 472 -2.26 18.54 21.45
C ILE A 472 -2.40 19.44 22.69
N GLU A 473 -3.61 19.91 22.99
CA GLU A 473 -3.85 20.79 24.15
C GLU A 473 -3.53 20.10 25.48
N ARG A 474 -3.93 18.84 25.64
CA ARG A 474 -3.64 18.04 26.83
C ARG A 474 -2.15 17.74 26.97
N ALA A 475 -1.50 17.31 25.89
CA ALA A 475 -0.07 17.07 25.83
C ALA A 475 0.73 18.34 26.16
N PHE A 476 0.30 19.48 25.63
CA PHE A 476 0.96 20.77 25.89
C PHE A 476 0.76 21.28 27.32
N SER A 477 -0.37 20.93 27.95
CA SER A 477 -0.59 21.21 29.37
C SER A 477 0.30 20.35 30.26
N ALA A 478 0.64 19.14 29.81
CA ALA A 478 1.54 18.19 30.48
C ALA A 478 3.04 18.50 30.26
N ASP A 479 3.40 19.01 29.08
CA ASP A 479 4.75 19.46 28.73
C ASP A 479 4.67 20.74 27.89
N SER A 480 4.80 21.86 28.59
CA SER A 480 4.61 23.18 28.00
C SER A 480 5.85 23.75 27.31
N LEU A 481 6.95 22.99 27.22
CA LEU A 481 8.21 23.38 26.55
C LEU A 481 8.51 22.53 25.30
N ASN A 482 7.67 21.56 24.98
CA ASN A 482 7.79 20.79 23.76
C ASN A 482 7.49 21.64 22.52
N ARG A 483 8.56 21.99 21.80
CA ARG A 483 8.47 22.83 20.60
C ARG A 483 7.61 22.21 19.48
N LYS A 484 7.63 20.89 19.31
CA LYS A 484 6.86 20.22 18.23
C LYS A 484 5.36 20.29 18.50
N LEU A 485 4.94 20.10 19.76
CA LEU A 485 3.56 20.33 20.17
C LEU A 485 3.15 21.79 19.96
N PHE A 486 4.02 22.74 20.30
CA PHE A 486 3.77 24.16 20.05
C PHE A 486 3.58 24.46 18.56
N GLU A 487 4.45 23.94 17.68
CA GLU A 487 4.33 24.13 16.23
C GLU A 487 3.00 23.59 15.69
N TYR A 488 2.58 22.40 16.12
CA TYR A 488 1.30 21.81 15.74
C TYR A 488 0.09 22.58 16.27
N LYS A 489 0.15 23.05 17.52
CA LYS A 489 -0.88 23.91 18.11
C LYS A 489 -1.05 25.19 17.29
N MET A 490 0.05 25.89 17.04
CA MET A 490 0.02 27.14 16.28
C MET A 490 -0.43 26.91 14.83
N ALA A 491 0.00 25.82 14.19
CA ALA A 491 -0.46 25.45 12.85
C ALA A 491 -1.98 25.24 12.81
N TYR A 492 -2.55 24.56 13.79
CA TYR A 492 -3.99 24.33 13.87
C TYR A 492 -4.78 25.61 14.17
N LEU A 493 -4.28 26.47 15.07
CA LEU A 493 -4.90 27.77 15.35
C LEU A 493 -4.93 28.67 14.10
N MET A 494 -3.85 28.67 13.31
CA MET A 494 -3.85 29.36 12.02
C MET A 494 -4.87 28.76 11.05
N LEU A 495 -4.97 27.43 10.93
CA LEU A 495 -5.96 26.83 10.02
C LEU A 495 -7.42 27.13 10.38
N ASN A 496 -7.72 27.38 11.66
CA ASN A 496 -9.06 27.74 12.12
C ASN A 496 -9.27 29.25 12.31
N GLU A 497 -8.29 30.07 11.93
CA GLU A 497 -8.33 31.53 12.12
C GLU A 497 -8.61 31.96 13.58
N ASP A 498 -8.13 31.20 14.55
CA ASP A 498 -8.27 31.55 15.98
C ASP A 498 -7.25 32.64 16.36
N TYR A 499 -7.57 33.89 16.00
CA TYR A 499 -6.71 35.05 16.23
C TYR A 499 -6.35 35.26 17.71
N ALA A 500 -7.25 34.93 18.64
CA ALA A 500 -7.01 35.08 20.07
C ALA A 500 -6.00 34.04 20.57
N GLY A 501 -6.17 32.78 20.16
CA GLY A 501 -5.24 31.70 20.44
C GLY A 501 -3.85 31.97 19.84
N ILE A 502 -3.80 32.46 18.59
CA ILE A 502 -2.56 32.84 17.92
C ILE A 502 -1.83 33.93 18.70
N ALA A 503 -2.52 35.02 19.04
CA ALA A 503 -1.93 36.14 19.78
C ALA A 503 -1.34 35.67 21.12
N SER A 504 -2.08 34.85 21.88
CA SER A 504 -1.59 34.25 23.12
C SER A 504 -0.32 33.42 22.91
N GLY A 505 -0.28 32.61 21.84
CA GLY A 505 0.88 31.78 21.50
C GLY A 505 2.15 32.56 21.17
N LEU A 506 2.04 33.76 20.58
CA LEU A 506 3.20 34.60 20.23
C LEU A 506 4.05 34.94 21.46
N SER A 507 3.43 35.20 22.61
CA SER A 507 4.14 35.52 23.87
C SER A 507 5.06 34.39 24.36
N ARG A 508 4.82 33.15 23.94
CA ARG A 508 5.60 31.98 24.38
C ARG A 508 6.81 31.66 23.48
N LEU A 509 6.99 32.38 22.37
CA LEU A 509 8.03 32.06 21.37
C LEU A 509 9.46 32.09 21.93
N GLU A 510 9.80 33.11 22.71
CA GLU A 510 11.15 33.24 23.28
C GLU A 510 11.44 32.12 24.29
N ILE A 511 10.46 31.80 25.16
CA ILE A 511 10.55 30.68 26.12
C ILE A 511 10.69 29.33 25.39
N MET A 512 10.07 29.18 24.23
CA MET A 512 10.18 27.99 23.36
C MET A 512 11.51 27.91 22.59
N GLY A 513 12.44 28.85 22.82
CA GLY A 513 13.76 28.87 22.21
C GLY A 513 13.78 29.37 20.76
N TYR A 514 12.74 30.08 20.31
CA TYR A 514 12.75 30.71 19.00
C TYR A 514 13.65 31.95 18.99
N LYS A 515 14.51 32.04 17.98
CA LYS A 515 15.38 33.20 17.73
C LYS A 515 14.76 34.23 16.78
N LYS A 516 13.70 33.83 16.09
CA LYS A 516 12.91 34.65 15.17
C LYS A 516 11.47 34.14 15.19
N ILE A 517 10.50 35.02 14.96
CA ILE A 517 9.12 34.61 14.74
C ILE A 517 9.05 33.86 13.40
N PRO A 518 8.51 32.63 13.33
CA PRO A 518 8.29 31.92 12.07
C PRO A 518 7.43 32.73 11.09
N VAL A 519 7.69 32.61 9.79
CA VAL A 519 7.10 33.53 8.79
C VAL A 519 5.56 33.54 8.83
N HIS A 520 4.90 32.38 8.92
CA HIS A 520 3.43 32.37 8.96
C HIS A 520 2.87 32.86 10.29
N LEU A 521 3.66 32.83 11.38
CA LEU A 521 3.27 33.46 12.65
C LEU A 521 3.42 34.98 12.62
N GLN A 522 4.41 35.51 11.89
CA GLN A 522 4.49 36.94 11.60
C GLN A 522 3.29 37.40 10.76
N GLU A 523 2.95 36.61 9.74
CA GLU A 523 1.77 36.88 8.91
C GLU A 523 0.51 36.88 9.79
N ALA A 524 0.30 35.84 10.59
CA ALA A 524 -0.85 35.77 11.49
C ALA A 524 -0.89 36.90 12.53
N ALA A 525 0.26 37.34 13.06
CA ALA A 525 0.33 38.48 13.97
C ALA A 525 -0.19 39.78 13.33
N LEU A 526 0.15 40.04 12.07
CA LEU A 526 -0.37 41.21 11.34
C LEU A 526 -1.88 41.10 11.09
N ALA A 527 -2.40 39.91 10.86
CA ALA A 527 -3.85 39.68 10.74
C ALA A 527 -4.57 39.97 12.05
N CYS A 528 -4.07 39.45 13.19
CA CYS A 528 -4.60 39.74 14.52
C CYS A 528 -4.67 41.25 14.79
N ARG A 529 -3.64 42.01 14.39
CA ARG A 529 -3.59 43.47 14.54
C ARG A 529 -4.71 44.18 13.78
N ILE A 530 -5.02 43.75 12.55
CA ILE A 530 -6.14 44.31 11.77
C ILE A 530 -7.49 43.89 12.34
N SER A 531 -7.61 42.70 12.92
CA SER A 531 -8.82 42.24 13.61
C SER A 531 -9.08 42.96 14.94
N GLY A 532 -8.26 43.97 15.30
CA GLY A 532 -8.44 44.79 16.50
C GLY A 532 -7.82 44.21 17.78
N LEU A 533 -7.04 43.12 17.68
CA LEU A 533 -6.35 42.54 18.82
C LEU A 533 -5.05 43.29 19.11
N THR A 534 -4.82 43.57 20.39
CA THR A 534 -3.52 44.04 20.87
C THR A 534 -2.58 42.84 20.96
N LEU A 535 -1.48 42.88 20.21
CA LEU A 535 -0.46 41.83 20.26
C LEU A 535 0.30 41.90 21.58
N PRO A 536 0.57 40.76 22.25
CA PRO A 536 1.40 40.76 23.44
C PRO A 536 2.84 41.12 23.09
N GLU A 537 3.59 41.57 24.09
CA GLU A 537 5.04 41.73 23.96
C GLU A 537 5.67 40.36 23.64
N THR A 538 6.47 40.33 22.58
CA THR A 538 7.16 39.12 22.09
C THR A 538 8.65 39.15 22.46
N GLY A 539 8.99 39.90 23.51
CA GLY A 539 10.36 40.10 23.98
C GLY A 539 11.24 40.72 22.89
N ASN A 540 12.36 40.07 22.59
CA ASN A 540 13.32 40.51 21.58
C ASN A 540 12.90 40.16 20.12
N LEU A 541 11.76 39.50 19.94
CA LEU A 541 11.33 39.03 18.63
C LEU A 541 10.49 40.09 17.93
N GLY A 542 10.96 40.57 16.79
CA GLY A 542 10.24 41.52 15.94
C GLY A 542 9.58 40.86 14.74
N ILE A 543 8.55 41.52 14.19
CA ILE A 543 8.04 41.25 12.85
C ILE A 543 9.05 41.83 11.85
N ASP A 544 9.44 41.05 10.85
CA ASP A 544 10.35 41.46 9.79
C ASP A 544 9.67 42.52 8.91
N PRO A 545 10.33 43.68 8.65
CA PRO A 545 9.79 44.72 7.76
C PRO A 545 9.42 44.21 6.36
N GLN A 546 10.05 43.14 5.87
CA GLN A 546 9.69 42.53 4.60
C GLN A 546 8.31 41.88 4.64
N VAL A 547 7.92 41.28 5.77
CA VAL A 547 6.58 40.69 5.96
C VAL A 547 5.52 41.78 6.04
N GLU A 548 5.79 42.89 6.73
CA GLU A 548 4.89 44.07 6.77
C GLU A 548 4.72 44.70 5.38
N THR A 549 5.81 44.82 4.62
CA THR A 549 5.78 45.30 3.23
C THR A 549 4.94 44.36 2.37
N ARG A 550 5.13 43.05 2.50
CA ARG A 550 4.36 42.03 1.76
C ARG A 550 2.87 42.08 2.12
N PHE A 551 2.53 42.33 3.38
CA PHE A 551 1.15 42.52 3.82
C PHE A 551 0.50 43.75 3.18
N SER A 552 1.23 44.86 3.18
CA SER A 552 0.78 46.11 2.58
C SER A 552 0.50 45.92 1.08
N GLN A 553 1.37 45.18 0.38
CA GLN A 553 1.17 44.81 -1.02
C GLN A 553 -0.06 43.92 -1.24
N PHE A 554 -0.33 42.98 -0.32
CA PHE A 554 -1.53 42.15 -0.36
C PHE A 554 -2.80 43.01 -0.27
N LEU A 555 -2.87 43.91 0.71
CA LEU A 555 -4.00 44.83 0.90
C LEU A 555 -4.18 45.79 -0.27
N GLN A 556 -3.10 46.39 -0.78
CA GLN A 556 -3.14 47.26 -1.97
C GLN A 556 -3.62 46.51 -3.21
N THR A 557 -3.16 45.27 -3.41
CA THR A 557 -3.62 44.42 -4.50
C THR A 557 -5.11 44.11 -4.33
N PHE A 558 -5.58 43.78 -3.13
CA PHE A 558 -7.00 43.52 -2.91
C PHE A 558 -7.87 44.77 -3.18
N GLN A 559 -7.41 45.94 -2.75
CA GLN A 559 -8.06 47.23 -2.98
C GLN A 559 -8.10 47.61 -4.46
N SER A 560 -7.02 47.39 -5.23
CA SER A 560 -6.98 47.72 -6.66
C SER A 560 -7.97 46.92 -7.50
N TYR A 561 -8.44 45.78 -6.98
CA TYR A 561 -9.49 44.95 -7.59
C TYR A 561 -10.88 45.19 -6.97
N GLY A 562 -11.07 46.32 -6.28
CA GLY A 562 -12.35 46.75 -5.73
C GLY A 562 -12.79 46.00 -4.48
N ASN A 563 -11.84 45.49 -3.68
CA ASN A 563 -12.11 44.67 -2.48
C ASN A 563 -13.00 43.44 -2.77
N ASN A 564 -12.95 42.93 -4.00
CA ASN A 564 -13.76 41.81 -4.43
C ASN A 564 -12.88 40.58 -4.61
N LEU A 565 -13.11 39.57 -3.78
CA LEU A 565 -12.31 38.35 -3.76
C LEU A 565 -12.34 37.62 -5.11
N LYS A 566 -13.49 37.60 -5.81
CA LYS A 566 -13.63 36.90 -7.10
C LYS A 566 -12.75 37.50 -8.19
N THR A 567 -12.62 38.82 -8.23
CA THR A 567 -11.80 39.53 -9.23
C THR A 567 -10.32 39.51 -8.86
N ALA A 568 -9.99 39.57 -7.57
CA ALA A 568 -8.62 39.58 -7.07
C ALA A 568 -7.97 38.17 -7.00
N GLN A 569 -8.77 37.09 -6.89
CA GLN A 569 -8.29 35.73 -6.61
C GLN A 569 -7.12 35.26 -7.52
N PRO A 570 -7.14 35.44 -8.85
CA PRO A 570 -6.05 34.93 -9.69
C PRO A 570 -4.69 35.57 -9.35
N VAL A 571 -4.69 36.88 -9.10
CA VAL A 571 -3.47 37.65 -8.80
C VAL A 571 -3.03 37.41 -7.36
N LEU A 572 -3.98 37.38 -6.42
CA LEU A 572 -3.69 37.10 -5.02
C LEU A 572 -3.11 35.69 -4.85
N LYS A 573 -3.67 34.70 -5.53
CA LYS A 573 -3.14 33.32 -5.53
C LYS A 573 -1.73 33.26 -6.08
N GLN A 574 -1.45 33.98 -7.16
CA GLN A 574 -0.13 33.97 -7.79
C GLN A 574 0.96 34.58 -6.91
N LYS A 575 0.65 35.70 -6.22
CA LYS A 575 1.64 36.47 -5.43
C LYS A 575 1.69 36.08 -3.95
N PHE A 576 0.56 35.65 -3.40
CA PHE A 576 0.35 35.45 -1.97
C PHE A 576 -0.25 34.07 -1.65
N GLY A 577 -0.31 33.17 -2.63
CA GLY A 577 -0.88 31.82 -2.47
C GLY A 577 -0.26 30.99 -1.35
N ASN A 578 0.94 31.35 -0.90
CA ASN A 578 1.67 30.71 0.19
C ASN A 578 1.65 31.48 1.52
N THR A 579 0.81 32.50 1.67
CA THR A 579 0.71 33.29 2.90
C THR A 579 -0.53 32.91 3.71
N PHE A 580 -0.49 33.14 5.02
CA PHE A 580 -1.64 32.95 5.91
C PHE A 580 -2.89 33.72 5.45
N TRP A 581 -2.78 35.00 5.08
CA TRP A 581 -3.93 35.85 4.71
C TRP A 581 -4.61 35.53 3.38
N TYR A 582 -3.95 34.72 2.54
CA TYR A 582 -4.61 34.18 1.36
C TYR A 582 -5.34 32.87 1.68
N TYR A 583 -4.85 32.15 2.68
CA TYR A 583 -5.34 30.84 3.06
C TYR A 583 -6.56 30.93 3.98
N GLY A 584 -6.46 31.72 5.06
CA GLY A 584 -7.60 32.21 5.85
C GLY A 584 -8.18 33.44 5.17
#